data_AF-A0A957YFM1-F1
#
_entry.id   AF-A0A957YFM1-F1
#
_cell.length_a   1.000
_cell.length_b   1.000
_cell.length_c   1.000
_cell.angle_alpha   90.00
_cell.angle_beta   90.00
_cell.angle_gamma   90.00
#
_symmetry.space_group_name_H-M   'P 1'
#
loop_
_entity.id
_entity.type
_entity.pdbx_description
1 polymer ?
#
loop_
_entity_poly.entity_id
_entity_poly.type
_entity_poly.pdbx_seq_one_letter_code
_entity_poly.pdbx_strand_id
1 'polypeptide(L)'
;MNVVQHIQTKFLQAFNQPEPQTVDRRAVERAFVAFSQKHPDWAASFFDMHFLTHAGAPVLPYVGQGNSKNTAHALAIAWTRQFAWNNEQKRQTFVDELTPVAGTFLRLLEIELGLRTTAHRLAIQTV
;
A
#
# COMPACT_ATOMS: atom_id res chain seq x y z
N MET A 1 -7.64 25.47 10.76
CA MET A 1 -7.98 24.09 10.35
C MET A 1 -7.69 23.97 8.86
N ASN A 2 -6.74 23.12 8.46
CA ASN A 2 -6.10 23.16 7.13
C ASN A 2 -6.86 22.24 6.14
N VAL A 3 -7.19 22.72 4.93
CA VAL A 3 -8.06 22.03 3.96
C VAL A 3 -7.52 20.65 3.55
N VAL A 4 -6.19 20.49 3.57
CA VAL A 4 -5.50 19.22 3.26
C VAL A 4 -5.89 18.10 4.25
N GLN A 5 -6.01 18.43 5.54
CA GLN A 5 -6.43 17.46 6.57
C GLN A 5 -7.88 17.02 6.38
N HIS A 6 -8.75 17.91 5.89
CA HIS A 6 -10.17 17.60 5.68
C HIS A 6 -10.37 16.62 4.51
N ILE A 7 -9.59 16.76 3.44
CA ILE A 7 -9.61 15.85 2.29
C ILE A 7 -9.01 14.49 2.67
N GLN A 8 -7.89 14.47 3.42
CA GLN A 8 -7.30 13.22 3.94
C GLN A 8 -8.27 12.49 4.87
N THR A 9 -8.97 13.20 5.75
CA THR A 9 -9.94 12.59 6.68
C THR A 9 -11.12 11.96 5.94
N LYS A 10 -11.67 12.63 4.91
CA LYS A 10 -12.75 12.06 4.08
C LYS A 10 -12.28 10.87 3.26
N PHE A 11 -11.06 10.89 2.73
CA PHE A 11 -10.48 9.75 2.01
C PHE A 11 -10.26 8.55 2.94
N LEU A 12 -9.82 8.80 4.18
CA LEU A 12 -9.68 7.76 5.20
C LEU A 12 -11.04 7.20 5.69
N GLN A 13 -12.08 8.04 5.72
CA GLN A 13 -13.47 7.63 6.02
C GLN A 13 -14.11 6.87 4.86
N ALA A 14 -13.71 7.12 3.61
CA ALA A 14 -14.21 6.40 2.44
C ALA A 14 -13.78 4.92 2.43
N PHE A 15 -12.65 4.58 3.07
CA PHE A 15 -12.25 3.18 3.31
C PHE A 15 -13.14 2.45 4.33
N ASN A 16 -14.08 3.14 4.99
CA ASN A 16 -14.92 2.63 6.08
C ASN A 16 -16.36 2.29 5.62
N GLN A 17 -16.59 2.12 4.31
CA GLN A 17 -17.89 1.76 3.70
C GLN A 17 -17.87 0.28 3.19
N PRO A 18 -18.99 -0.46 3.22
CA PRO A 18 -19.04 -1.91 2.94
C PRO A 18 -19.20 -2.18 1.42
N GLU A 19 -18.66 -3.21 0.77
CA GLU A 19 -17.76 -4.31 1.13
C GLU A 19 -16.38 -4.13 0.46
N PRO A 20 -15.28 -4.61 1.07
CA PRO A 20 -14.01 -4.66 0.40
C PRO A 20 -14.14 -5.59 -0.82
N GLN A 21 -13.99 -5.05 -2.03
CA GLN A 21 -13.66 -5.90 -3.16
C GLN A 21 -12.38 -6.65 -2.79
N THR A 22 -12.50 -7.98 -2.66
CA THR A 22 -11.39 -8.80 -2.20
C THR A 22 -10.29 -8.73 -3.25
N VAL A 23 -9.17 -8.10 -2.90
CA VAL A 23 -7.98 -8.14 -3.75
C VAL A 23 -7.46 -9.57 -3.77
N ASP A 24 -7.09 -10.06 -4.96
CA ASP A 24 -6.55 -11.41 -5.11
C ASP A 24 -5.36 -11.61 -4.15
N ARG A 25 -5.58 -12.45 -3.14
CA ARG A 25 -4.60 -12.74 -2.10
C ARG A 25 -3.30 -13.27 -2.68
N ARG A 26 -3.35 -14.05 -3.76
CA ARG A 26 -2.14 -14.60 -4.40
C ARG A 26 -1.33 -13.49 -5.06
N ALA A 27 -1.99 -12.47 -5.61
CA ALA A 27 -1.31 -11.29 -6.15
C ALA A 27 -0.62 -10.49 -5.04
N VAL A 28 -1.26 -10.34 -3.88
CA VAL A 28 -0.68 -9.69 -2.70
C VAL A 28 0.56 -10.45 -2.21
N GLU A 29 0.48 -11.78 -2.09
CA GLU A 29 1.60 -12.62 -1.65
C GLU A 29 2.79 -12.54 -2.62
N ARG A 30 2.56 -12.63 -3.94
CA ARG A 30 3.64 -12.50 -4.94
C ARG A 30 4.26 -11.11 -4.96
N ALA A 31 3.43 -10.06 -4.86
CA ALA A 31 3.91 -8.69 -4.77
C ALA A 31 4.75 -8.48 -3.50
N PHE A 32 4.35 -9.08 -2.38
CA PHE A 32 5.10 -9.02 -1.13
C PHE A 32 6.46 -9.72 -1.23
N VAL A 33 6.54 -10.89 -1.87
CA VAL A 33 7.82 -11.58 -2.11
C VAL A 33 8.77 -10.72 -2.94
N ALA A 34 8.28 -10.11 -4.03
CA ALA A 34 9.10 -9.22 -4.85
C ALA A 34 9.50 -7.94 -4.09
N PHE A 35 8.62 -7.44 -3.21
CA PHE A 35 8.88 -6.28 -2.38
C PHE A 35 9.95 -6.57 -1.33
N SER A 36 9.86 -7.68 -0.59
CA SER A 36 10.80 -8.00 0.49
C SER A 36 12.22 -8.24 -0.01
N GLN A 37 12.37 -8.72 -1.25
CA GLN A 37 13.67 -8.80 -1.92
C GLN A 37 14.27 -7.43 -2.24
N LYS A 38 13.44 -6.44 -2.60
CA LYS A 38 13.87 -5.07 -2.94
C LYS A 38 14.05 -4.17 -1.72
N HIS A 39 13.30 -4.45 -0.65
CA HIS A 39 13.18 -3.62 0.53
C HIS A 39 13.20 -4.49 1.81
N PRO A 40 14.30 -5.21 2.07
CA PRO A 40 14.38 -6.15 3.19
C PRO A 40 14.21 -5.44 4.55
N ASP A 41 14.79 -4.25 4.73
CA ASP A 41 14.70 -3.49 5.97
C ASP A 41 13.26 -3.07 6.30
N TRP A 42 12.48 -2.76 5.27
CA TRP A 42 11.08 -2.37 5.40
C TRP A 42 10.17 -3.56 5.66
N ALA A 43 10.44 -4.71 5.03
CA ALA A 43 9.77 -5.96 5.34
C ALA A 43 10.03 -6.42 6.78
N ALA A 44 11.25 -6.17 7.29
CA ALA A 44 11.59 -6.39 8.70
C ALA A 44 10.94 -5.35 9.65
N SER A 45 10.50 -4.21 9.13
CA SER A 45 9.88 -3.11 9.87
C SER A 45 8.35 -3.14 9.84
N PHE A 46 7.78 -4.32 10.09
CA PHE A 46 6.32 -4.58 10.17
C PHE A 46 5.51 -4.37 8.88
N PHE A 47 6.16 -4.13 7.73
CA PHE A 47 5.50 -4.25 6.44
C PHE A 47 5.48 -5.71 6.01
N ASP A 48 4.54 -6.48 6.54
CA ASP A 48 4.44 -7.92 6.33
C ASP A 48 3.04 -8.36 5.87
N MET A 49 2.86 -9.66 5.64
CA MET A 49 1.56 -10.21 5.26
C MET A 49 0.48 -10.01 6.34
N HIS A 50 0.86 -9.92 7.62
CA HIS A 50 -0.10 -9.64 8.68
C HIS A 50 -0.62 -8.20 8.56
N PHE A 51 0.26 -7.22 8.38
CA PHE A 51 -0.13 -5.84 8.06
C PHE A 51 -1.04 -5.77 6.83
N LEU A 52 -0.63 -6.38 5.71
CA LEU A 52 -1.34 -6.31 4.44
C LEU A 52 -2.75 -6.95 4.47
N THR A 53 -2.96 -7.94 5.34
CA THR A 53 -4.25 -8.63 5.51
C THR A 53 -5.14 -8.00 6.59
N HIS A 54 -4.60 -7.06 7.36
CA HIS A 54 -5.34 -6.35 8.42
C HIS A 54 -5.34 -4.84 8.16
N ALA A 55 -4.41 -4.10 8.75
CA ALA A 55 -4.42 -2.64 8.70
C ALA A 55 -4.26 -2.07 7.28
N GLY A 56 -3.54 -2.76 6.39
CA GLY A 56 -3.38 -2.37 4.99
C GLY A 56 -4.53 -2.81 4.09
N ALA A 57 -5.34 -3.79 4.51
CA ALA A 57 -6.37 -4.41 3.68
C ALA A 57 -7.41 -3.42 3.12
N PRO A 58 -7.89 -2.41 3.86
CA PRO A 58 -8.84 -1.43 3.33
C PRO A 58 -8.29 -0.61 2.15
N VAL A 59 -6.96 -0.47 2.04
CA VAL A 59 -6.33 0.35 1.00
C VAL A 59 -6.18 -0.42 -0.33
N LEU A 60 -6.02 -1.74 -0.27
CA LEU A 60 -5.71 -2.57 -1.44
C LEU A 60 -6.76 -2.52 -2.56
N PRO A 61 -8.08 -2.47 -2.31
CA PRO A 61 -9.10 -2.39 -3.36
C PRO A 61 -8.97 -1.18 -4.29
N TYR A 62 -8.21 -0.16 -3.88
CA TYR A 62 -8.04 1.11 -4.60
C TYR A 62 -6.78 1.14 -5.48
N VAL A 63 -6.05 0.02 -5.54
CA VAL A 63 -4.93 -0.19 -6.46
C VAL A 63 -5.44 -0.05 -7.91
N GLY A 64 -4.73 0.72 -8.74
CA GLY A 64 -5.07 0.91 -10.15
C GLY A 64 -6.23 1.87 -10.45
N GLN A 65 -6.91 2.45 -9.45
CA GLN A 65 -8.05 3.38 -9.65
C GLN A 65 -7.65 4.82 -10.06
N GLY A 66 -6.47 5.00 -10.69
CA GLY A 66 -6.03 6.30 -11.20
C GLY A 66 -5.48 7.29 -10.15
N ASN A 67 -5.50 6.96 -8.86
CA ASN A 67 -4.97 7.81 -7.78
C ASN A 67 -3.87 7.13 -6.96
N SER A 68 -2.88 6.55 -7.65
CA SER A 68 -1.81 5.76 -7.02
C SER A 68 -1.02 6.52 -5.96
N LYS A 69 -0.89 7.86 -6.08
CA LYS A 69 -0.22 8.69 -5.06
C LYS A 69 -1.00 8.71 -3.74
N ASN A 70 -2.31 8.91 -3.79
CA ASN A 70 -3.12 8.91 -2.57
C ASN A 70 -3.26 7.51 -1.99
N THR A 71 -3.32 6.47 -2.82
CA THR A 71 -3.32 5.07 -2.36
C THR A 71 -2.01 4.73 -1.64
N ALA A 72 -0.85 5.17 -2.18
CA ALA A 72 0.46 4.98 -1.53
C ALA A 72 0.54 5.72 -0.19
N HIS A 73 0.07 6.97 -0.15
CA HIS A 73 0.05 7.76 1.06
C HIS A 73 -0.90 7.16 2.13
N ALA A 74 -2.07 6.68 1.72
CA ALA A 74 -3.01 6.00 2.61
C ALA A 74 -2.42 4.71 3.20
N LEU A 75 -1.69 3.93 2.39
CA LEU A 75 -1.00 2.73 2.85
C LEU A 75 0.12 3.08 3.84
N ALA A 76 0.89 4.15 3.58
CA ALA A 76 1.90 4.64 4.51
C ALA A 76 1.29 5.09 5.85
N ILE A 77 0.16 5.81 5.83
CA ILE A 77 -0.58 6.15 7.05
C ILE A 77 -1.01 4.89 7.80
N ALA A 78 -1.62 3.92 7.10
CA ALA A 78 -2.04 2.67 7.71
C ALA A 78 -0.88 1.92 8.38
N TRP A 79 0.29 1.92 7.73
CA TRP A 79 1.51 1.33 8.28
C TRP A 79 1.99 2.06 9.53
N THR A 80 2.03 3.40 9.52
CA THR A 80 2.46 4.15 10.71
C THR A 80 1.59 3.87 11.94
N ARG A 81 0.31 3.51 11.76
CA ARG A 81 -0.58 3.20 12.89
C ARG A 81 -0.17 1.95 13.69
N GLN A 82 0.74 1.13 13.17
CA GLN A 82 1.32 0.00 13.92
C GLN A 82 2.26 0.47 15.05
N PHE A 83 2.73 1.71 15.00
CA PHE A 83 3.65 2.28 15.99
C PHE A 83 2.92 3.24 16.94
N ALA A 84 3.38 3.27 18.19
CA ALA A 84 2.95 4.29 19.15
C ALA A 84 3.72 5.59 18.89
N TRP A 85 3.01 6.64 18.48
CA TRP A 85 3.60 7.96 18.23
C TRP A 85 3.29 8.93 19.34
N ASN A 86 4.33 9.46 19.97
CA ASN A 86 4.21 10.53 20.96
C ASN A 86 4.36 11.93 20.33
N ASN A 87 4.70 11.99 19.04
CA ASN A 87 4.94 13.23 18.31
C ASN A 87 4.35 13.12 16.90
N GLU A 88 3.30 13.92 16.65
CA GLU A 88 2.58 13.96 15.39
C GLU A 88 3.45 14.44 14.21
N GLN A 89 4.34 15.40 14.45
CA GLN A 89 5.25 15.90 13.42
C GLN A 89 6.22 14.80 12.96
N LYS A 90 6.77 14.03 13.91
CA LYS A 90 7.62 12.87 13.59
C LYS A 90 6.85 11.80 12.84
N ARG A 91 5.59 11.54 13.22
CA ARG A 91 4.72 10.62 12.48
C ARG A 91 4.56 11.10 11.03
N GLN A 92 4.31 12.38 10.82
CA GLN A 92 4.15 12.93 9.47
C GLN A 92 5.43 12.80 8.65
N THR A 93 6.60 13.10 9.21
CA THR A 93 7.88 12.89 8.52
C THR A 93 8.06 11.42 8.12
N PHE A 94 7.68 10.48 9.00
CA PHE A 94 7.75 9.06 8.69
C PHE A 94 6.75 8.64 7.61
N VAL A 95 5.52 9.18 7.62
CA VAL A 95 4.55 8.96 6.54
C VAL A 95 5.11 9.43 5.19
N ASP A 96 5.77 10.58 5.16
CA ASP A 96 6.36 11.12 3.93
C ASP A 96 7.50 10.23 3.41
N GLU A 97 8.31 9.67 4.31
CA GLU A 97 9.39 8.70 4.00
C GLU A 97 8.83 7.35 3.51
N LEU A 98 7.77 6.85 4.13
CA LEU A 98 7.15 5.57 3.78
C LEU A 98 6.32 5.62 2.50
N THR A 99 5.78 6.79 2.13
CA THR A 99 4.94 6.97 0.94
C THR A 99 5.58 6.41 -0.35
N PRO A 100 6.85 6.71 -0.72
CA PRO A 100 7.48 6.11 -1.89
C PRO A 100 7.71 4.59 -1.76
N VAL A 101 7.97 4.08 -0.55
CA VAL A 101 8.15 2.65 -0.29
C VAL A 101 6.82 1.90 -0.50
N ALA A 102 5.74 2.40 0.10
CA ALA A 102 4.39 1.92 -0.11
C ALA A 102 3.98 1.98 -1.59
N GLY A 103 4.36 3.05 -2.30
CA GLY A 103 4.16 3.17 -3.74
C GLY A 103 4.87 2.10 -4.57
N THR A 104 6.04 1.64 -4.12
CA THR A 104 6.77 0.53 -4.78
C THR A 104 6.02 -0.79 -4.62
N PHE A 105 5.53 -1.10 -3.41
CA PHE A 105 4.68 -2.26 -3.19
C PHE A 105 3.41 -2.21 -4.07
N LEU A 106 2.70 -1.08 -4.09
CA LEU A 106 1.48 -0.95 -4.89
C LEU A 106 1.75 -1.14 -6.39
N ARG A 107 2.89 -0.68 -6.89
CA ARG A 107 3.29 -0.91 -8.28
C ARG A 107 3.53 -2.40 -8.58
N LEU A 108 4.15 -3.13 -7.66
CA LEU A 108 4.32 -4.58 -7.79
C LEU A 108 2.96 -5.28 -7.78
N LEU A 109 2.04 -4.84 -6.91
CA LEU A 109 0.69 -5.37 -6.86
C LEU A 109 -0.11 -5.08 -8.14
N GLU A 110 0.01 -3.88 -8.73
CA GLU A 110 -0.59 -3.58 -10.04
C GLU A 110 -0.11 -4.54 -11.13
N ILE A 111 1.16 -4.95 -11.11
CA ILE A 111 1.72 -5.92 -12.05
C ILE A 111 1.13 -7.31 -11.80
N GLU A 112 1.06 -7.74 -10.54
CA GLU A 112 0.52 -9.05 -10.16
C GLU A 112 -0.98 -9.18 -10.42
N LEU A 113 -1.73 -8.08 -10.33
CA LEU A 113 -3.14 -8.00 -10.70
C LEU A 113 -3.35 -7.86 -12.21
N GLY A 114 -2.30 -7.62 -13.00
CA GLY A 114 -2.40 -7.37 -14.44
C GLY A 114 -2.93 -6.00 -14.83
N LEU A 115 -3.07 -5.09 -13.87
CA LEU A 115 -3.48 -3.70 -14.06
C LEU A 115 -2.36 -2.86 -14.70
N ARG A 116 -1.11 -3.30 -14.53
CA ARG A 116 0.07 -2.72 -15.17
C ARG A 116 0.81 -3.80 -15.94
N THR A 117 0.87 -3.65 -17.25
CA THR A 117 1.70 -4.51 -18.10
C THR A 117 3.16 -4.13 -17.86
N THR A 118 3.94 -5.04 -17.27
CA THR A 118 5.39 -5.04 -17.46
C THR A 118 5.70 -6.04 -18.56
N ALA A 119 6.62 -5.69 -19.46
CA ALA A 119 7.12 -6.59 -20.51
C ALA A 119 7.59 -7.96 -19.96
N HIS A 120 7.83 -8.06 -18.66
CA HIS A 120 8.21 -9.28 -17.96
C HIS A 120 7.11 -10.37 -17.91
N ARG A 121 5.82 -10.01 -18.06
CA ARG A 121 4.72 -10.99 -18.01
C ARG A 121 4.60 -11.86 -19.28
N LEU A 122 5.19 -11.43 -20.39
CA LEU A 122 5.20 -12.19 -21.65
C LEU A 122 6.29 -13.27 -21.70
N ALA A 123 7.25 -13.28 -20.78
CA ALA A 123 8.36 -14.23 -20.79
C ALA A 123 8.08 -15.53 -20.00
N ILE A 124 7.03 -15.58 -19.17
CA ILE A 124 6.74 -16.71 -18.27
C ILE A 124 5.65 -17.65 -18.85
N GLN A 125 5.05 -17.30 -19.99
CA GLN A 125 4.01 -18.13 -20.65
C GLN A 125 4.51 -18.88 -21.91
N THR A 126 5.82 -18.96 -22.14
CA THR A 126 6.39 -19.54 -23.38
C THR A 126 7.32 -20.73 -23.18
N VAL A 127 7.13 -21.52 -22.11
CA VAL A 127 7.80 -22.84 -21.98
C VAL A 127 6.79 -23.90 -21.61
#